data_AF-A0A9Q5C118-F1
#
_entry.id   AF-A0A9Q5C118-F1
#
_cell.length_a   1.000
_cell.length_b   1.000
_cell.length_c   1.000
_cell.angle_alpha   90.00
_cell.angle_beta   90.00
_cell.angle_gamma   90.00
#
_symmetry.space_group_name_H-M   'P 1'
#
loop_
_entity.id
_entity.type
_entity.pdbx_description
1 polymer ?
#
loop_
_entity_poly.entity_id
_entity_poly.type
_entity_poly.pdbx_seq_one_letter_code
_entity_poly.pdbx_strand_id
1 'polypeptide(L)'
;MMLGCLLFMIFGLNLNVLMIVIFYGIMMMGHRMSFSNTLAESLKVETGSLRADATAVCQTSQQLAGSIGTTVLAAIIAIWQKKPAVSYSLGTAQGSQAAFIFTLIISLIILFSDWKMFKTENNN
;
A
#
# COMPACT_ATOMS: atom_id res chain seq x y z
N MET A 1 -7.08 0.92 1.83
CA MET A 1 -6.07 0.08 1.15
C MET A 1 -6.50 -1.37 1.07
N MET A 2 -6.54 -2.13 2.17
CA MET A 2 -6.90 -3.57 2.21
C MET A 2 -8.10 -3.97 1.32
N LEU A 3 -9.26 -3.32 1.50
CA LEU A 3 -10.47 -3.65 0.74
C LEU A 3 -10.28 -3.46 -0.78
N GLY A 4 -9.61 -2.39 -1.20
CA GLY A 4 -9.30 -2.15 -2.61
C GLY A 4 -8.35 -3.22 -3.18
N CYS A 5 -7.31 -3.61 -2.44
CA CYS A 5 -6.41 -4.70 -2.84
C CYS A 5 -7.14 -6.05 -2.93
N LEU A 6 -8.09 -6.31 -2.03
CA LEU A 6 -8.90 -7.54 -2.05
C LEU A 6 -9.81 -7.59 -3.29
N LEU A 7 -10.44 -6.48 -3.64
CA LEU A 7 -11.24 -6.37 -4.87
C LEU A 7 -10.37 -6.58 -6.12
N PHE A 8 -9.19 -5.96 -6.19
CA PHE A 8 -8.25 -6.17 -7.28
C PHE A 8 -7.72 -7.61 -7.34
N MET A 9 -7.52 -8.28 -6.20
CA MET A 9 -7.13 -9.68 -6.15
C MET A 9 -8.23 -10.58 -6.73
N ILE A 10 -9.50 -10.38 -6.34
CA ILE A 10 -10.61 -11.23 -6.77
C ILE A 10 -10.94 -11.03 -8.26
N PHE A 11 -10.98 -9.77 -8.71
CA PHE A 11 -11.41 -9.43 -10.07
C PHE A 11 -10.26 -9.20 -11.05
N GLY A 12 -8.99 -9.37 -10.63
CA GLY A 12 -7.80 -8.92 -11.36
C GLY A 12 -7.65 -9.39 -12.81
N LEU A 13 -8.25 -10.54 -13.16
CA LEU A 13 -8.24 -11.08 -14.53
C LEU A 13 -9.39 -10.59 -15.41
N ASN A 14 -10.43 -9.99 -14.82
CA ASN A 14 -11.64 -9.53 -15.50
C ASN A 14 -12.00 -8.10 -15.05
N LEU A 15 -11.08 -7.16 -15.28
CA LEU A 15 -11.26 -5.74 -14.92
C LEU A 15 -11.71 -4.93 -16.13
N ASN A 16 -12.72 -4.08 -15.94
CA ASN A 16 -12.97 -2.94 -16.83
C ASN A 16 -12.43 -1.63 -16.21
N VAL A 17 -12.38 -0.58 -17.03
CA VAL A 17 -11.87 0.75 -16.61
C VAL A 17 -12.61 1.32 -15.40
N LEU A 18 -13.94 1.22 -15.37
CA LEU A 18 -14.76 1.73 -14.26
C LEU A 18 -14.46 1.00 -12.94
N MET A 19 -14.30 -0.33 -12.99
CA MET A 19 -13.91 -1.14 -11.82
C MET A 19 -12.55 -0.69 -11.27
N ILE A 20 -11.57 -0.47 -12.15
CA ILE A 20 -10.24 0.01 -11.76
C ILE A 20 -10.34 1.34 -11.02
N VAL A 21 -11.12 2.30 -11.56
CA VAL A 21 -11.31 3.61 -10.94
C VAL A 21 -11.92 3.48 -9.54
N ILE A 22 -13.00 2.71 -9.40
CA ILE A 22 -13.68 2.52 -8.11
C ILE A 22 -12.77 1.84 -7.09
N PHE A 23 -12.12 0.73 -7.49
CA PHE A 23 -11.26 -0.04 -6.57
C PHE A 23 -10.03 0.75 -6.14
N TYR A 24 -9.43 1.51 -7.07
CA TYR A 24 -8.32 2.40 -6.76
C TYR A 24 -8.75 3.54 -5.84
N GLY A 25 -9.95 4.11 -6.03
CA GLY A 25 -10.51 5.13 -5.14
C GLY A 25 -10.64 4.62 -3.70
N ILE A 26 -11.21 3.43 -3.51
CA ILE A 26 -11.31 2.78 -2.19
C ILE A 26 -9.92 2.52 -1.59
N MET A 27 -8.98 2.04 -2.42
CA MET A 27 -7.61 1.76 -2.00
C MET A 27 -6.93 3.01 -1.47
N MET A 28 -6.95 4.10 -2.25
CA MET A 28 -6.31 5.37 -1.94
C MET A 28 -6.96 6.06 -0.75
N MET A 29 -8.29 6.09 -0.66
CA MET A 29 -8.97 6.70 0.48
C MET A 29 -8.50 6.09 1.81
N GLY A 30 -8.46 4.76 1.90
CA GLY A 30 -7.98 4.10 3.11
C GLY A 30 -6.48 4.29 3.38
N HIS A 31 -5.64 4.36 2.33
CA HIS A 31 -4.21 4.64 2.51
C HIS A 31 -3.99 6.06 3.07
N ARG A 32 -4.69 7.06 2.55
CA ARG A 32 -4.57 8.45 3.00
C ARG A 32 -5.04 8.63 4.44
N MET A 33 -6.13 7.96 4.82
CA MET A 33 -6.64 8.02 6.20
C MET A 33 -5.65 7.45 7.22
N SER A 34 -5.10 6.25 6.98
CA SER A 34 -4.11 5.64 7.87
C SER A 34 -2.83 6.48 7.92
N PHE A 35 -2.26 6.85 6.77
CA PHE A 35 -1.02 7.63 6.73
C PHE A 35 -1.15 8.99 7.43
N SER A 36 -2.26 9.70 7.25
CA SER A 36 -2.47 11.00 7.90
C SER A 36 -2.50 10.88 9.43
N ASN A 37 -3.14 9.83 9.95
CA ASN A 37 -3.21 9.58 11.39
C ASN A 37 -1.84 9.15 11.96
N THR A 38 -1.15 8.23 11.27
CA THR A 38 0.21 7.81 11.68
C THR A 38 1.19 8.97 11.68
N LEU A 39 1.11 9.87 10.68
CA LEU A 39 1.96 11.06 10.62
C LEU A 39 1.64 12.03 11.76
N ALA A 40 0.34 12.28 12.04
CA ALA A 40 -0.06 13.13 13.15
C ALA A 40 0.47 12.57 14.49
N GLU A 41 0.36 11.25 14.69
CA GLU A 41 0.88 10.56 15.87
C GLU A 41 2.40 10.64 15.98
N SER A 42 3.11 10.38 14.87
CA SER A 42 4.58 10.45 14.81
C SER A 42 5.11 11.85 15.16
N LEU A 43 4.30 12.89 14.94
CA LEU A 43 4.64 14.27 15.26
C LEU A 43 4.06 14.74 16.60
N LYS A 44 3.26 13.95 17.32
CA LYS A 44 2.79 14.31 18.67
C LYS A 44 3.96 14.40 19.67
N VAL A 45 5.00 13.58 19.47
CA VAL A 45 6.18 13.54 20.33
C VAL A 45 7.13 14.73 20.15
N GLU A 46 6.96 15.52 19.09
CA GLU A 46 7.82 16.64 18.74
C GLU A 46 7.00 17.94 18.53
N THR A 47 6.80 18.68 19.63
CA THR A 47 6.01 19.91 19.68
C THR A 47 6.85 21.18 19.56
N GLY A 48 8.18 21.04 19.48
CA GLY A 48 9.14 22.14 19.46
C GLY A 48 9.65 22.53 18.07
N SER A 49 10.85 23.11 18.03
CA SER A 49 11.51 23.58 16.82
C SER A 49 11.83 22.48 15.81
N LEU A 50 11.89 21.21 16.24
CA LEU A 50 12.29 20.07 15.40
C LEU A 50 11.12 19.45 14.64
N ARG A 51 9.89 19.97 14.77
CA ARG A 51 8.72 19.46 14.06
C ARG A 51 8.88 19.47 12.53
N ALA A 52 9.55 20.50 12.00
CA ALA A 52 9.85 20.62 10.58
C ALA A 52 10.81 19.49 10.12
N ASP A 53 11.85 19.23 10.90
CA ASP A 53 12.83 18.17 10.62
C ASP A 53 12.18 16.78 10.73
N ALA A 54 11.38 16.54 11.78
CA ALA A 54 10.64 15.30 11.95
C ALA A 54 9.70 15.03 10.76
N THR A 55 9.03 16.07 10.25
CA THR A 55 8.18 15.97 9.05
C THR A 55 9.01 15.62 7.82
N ALA A 56 10.18 16.25 7.63
CA ALA A 56 11.08 15.96 6.52
C ALA A 56 11.60 14.50 6.55
N VAL A 57 11.92 13.98 7.75
CA VAL A 57 12.32 12.57 7.93
C VAL A 57 11.18 11.62 7.56
N CYS A 58 9.94 11.88 8.02
CA CYS A 58 8.77 11.07 7.65
C CYS A 58 8.52 11.07 6.13
N GLN A 59 8.60 12.24 5.49
CA GLN A 59 8.41 12.35 4.04
C GLN A 59 9.53 11.65 3.25
N THR A 60 10.78 11.79 3.68
CA THR A 60 11.92 11.11 3.05
C THR A 60 11.79 9.60 3.19
N SER A 61 11.39 9.12 4.38
CA SER A 61 11.10 7.71 4.63
C SER A 61 9.96 7.21 3.73
N GLN A 62 8.91 8.01 3.54
CA GLN A 62 7.81 7.68 2.62
C GLN A 62 8.29 7.58 1.17
N GLN A 63 9.12 8.51 0.69
CA GLN A 63 9.65 8.46 -0.68
C GLN A 63 10.53 7.23 -0.90
N LEU A 64 11.41 6.93 0.05
CA LEU A 64 12.24 5.72 0.03
C LEU A 64 11.37 4.46 -0.01
N ALA A 65 10.40 4.35 0.90
CA ALA A 65 9.47 3.22 0.94
C ALA A 65 8.64 3.10 -0.35
N GLY A 66 8.22 4.22 -0.94
CA GLY A 66 7.51 4.24 -2.23
C GLY A 66 8.36 3.72 -3.39
N SER A 67 9.64 4.11 -3.44
CA SER A 67 10.59 3.62 -4.45
C SER A 67 10.86 2.12 -4.32
N ILE A 68 11.07 1.64 -3.09
CA ILE A 68 11.26 0.21 -2.81
C ILE A 68 10.00 -0.57 -3.19
N GLY A 69 8.83 -0.10 -2.77
CA GLY A 69 7.55 -0.71 -3.10
C GLY A 69 7.35 -0.84 -4.61
N THR A 70 7.59 0.23 -5.36
CA THR A 70 7.46 0.21 -6.83
C THR A 70 8.41 -0.80 -7.47
N THR A 71 9.67 -0.84 -7.03
CA THR A 71 10.67 -1.80 -7.52
C THR A 71 10.24 -3.25 -7.25
N VAL A 72 9.76 -3.55 -6.04
CA VAL A 72 9.30 -4.89 -5.67
C VAL A 72 8.08 -5.31 -6.49
N LEU A 73 7.07 -4.44 -6.62
CA LEU A 73 5.88 -4.77 -7.41
C LEU A 73 6.21 -4.95 -8.90
N ALA A 74 7.09 -4.12 -9.46
CA ALA A 74 7.57 -4.27 -10.83
C ALA A 74 8.32 -5.59 -11.03
N ALA A 75 9.17 -5.99 -10.09
CA ALA A 75 9.86 -7.27 -10.13
C ALA A 75 8.89 -8.45 -10.10
N ILE A 76 7.86 -8.40 -9.24
CA ILE A 76 6.79 -9.41 -9.19
C ILE A 76 6.13 -9.51 -10.57
N ILE A 77 5.65 -8.39 -11.13
CA ILE A 77 4.97 -8.40 -12.43
C ILE A 77 5.89 -8.95 -13.53
N ALA A 78 7.16 -8.54 -13.55
CA ALA A 78 8.14 -8.96 -14.56
C ALA A 78 8.41 -10.48 -14.52
N ILE A 79 8.42 -11.10 -13.34
CA ILE A 79 8.58 -12.57 -13.21
C ILE A 79 7.43 -13.31 -13.90
N TRP A 80 6.19 -12.80 -13.79
CA TRP A 80 5.03 -13.40 -14.43
C TRP A 80 4.98 -13.14 -15.94
N GLN A 81 5.40 -11.95 -16.38
CA GLN A 81 5.50 -11.62 -17.80
C GLN A 81 6.53 -12.49 -18.55
N LYS A 82 7.56 -13.02 -17.86
CA LYS A 82 8.61 -13.86 -18.45
C LYS A 82 8.26 -15.36 -18.51
N LYS A 83 7.06 -15.78 -18.09
CA LYS A 83 6.67 -17.20 -18.12
C LYS A 83 6.56 -17.71 -19.58
N PRO A 84 7.23 -18.83 -19.94
CA PRO A 84 7.04 -19.45 -21.23
C PRO A 84 5.58 -19.90 -21.40
N ALA A 85 5.03 -19.76 -22.62
CA ALA A 85 3.66 -20.13 -22.98
C ALA A 85 2.51 -19.24 -22.46
N VAL A 86 2.79 -18.06 -21.87
CA VAL A 86 1.76 -17.08 -21.48
C VAL A 86 1.90 -15.82 -22.33
N SER A 87 0.79 -15.25 -22.83
CA SER A 87 0.83 -13.98 -23.54
C SER A 87 1.27 -12.84 -22.61
N TYR A 88 1.96 -11.82 -23.14
CA TYR A 88 2.43 -10.69 -22.31
C TYR A 88 1.29 -10.01 -21.54
N SER A 89 0.10 -9.89 -22.16
CA SER A 89 -1.09 -9.32 -21.51
C SER A 89 -1.58 -10.19 -20.34
N LEU A 90 -1.70 -11.50 -20.55
CA LEU A 90 -2.14 -12.43 -19.50
C LEU A 90 -1.11 -12.53 -18.38
N GLY A 91 0.18 -12.55 -18.70
CA GLY A 91 1.28 -12.55 -17.73
C GLY A 91 1.30 -11.27 -16.90
N THR A 92 1.00 -10.12 -17.51
CA THR A 92 0.83 -8.85 -16.80
C THR A 92 -0.36 -8.88 -15.86
N ALA A 93 -1.51 -9.42 -16.28
CA ALA A 93 -2.70 -9.52 -15.46
C ALA A 93 -2.48 -10.43 -14.25
N GLN A 94 -1.90 -11.62 -14.46
CA GLN A 94 -1.55 -12.55 -13.37
C GLN A 94 -0.48 -11.97 -12.45
N GLY A 95 0.54 -11.32 -13.00
CA GLY A 95 1.56 -10.63 -12.22
C GLY A 95 1.02 -9.48 -11.38
N SER A 96 0.07 -8.73 -11.93
CA SER A 96 -0.63 -7.65 -11.21
C SER A 96 -1.48 -8.23 -10.08
N GLN A 97 -2.18 -9.34 -10.31
CA GLN A 97 -2.92 -10.03 -9.25
C GLN A 97 -1.99 -10.49 -8.12
N ALA A 98 -0.82 -11.06 -8.44
CA ALA A 98 0.20 -11.42 -7.45
C ALA A 98 0.75 -10.19 -6.70
N ALA A 99 0.97 -9.08 -7.39
CA ALA A 99 1.39 -7.81 -6.80
C ALA A 99 0.33 -7.28 -5.81
N PHE A 100 -0.96 -7.35 -6.15
CA PHE A 100 -2.05 -6.98 -5.24
C PHE A 100 -2.17 -7.90 -4.02
N ILE A 101 -1.92 -9.20 -4.16
CA ILE A 101 -1.83 -10.13 -3.03
C ILE A 101 -0.70 -9.72 -2.09
N PHE A 102 0.48 -9.42 -2.63
CA PHE A 102 1.61 -8.94 -1.83
C PHE A 102 1.25 -7.64 -1.10
N THR A 103 0.67 -6.65 -1.80
CA THR A 103 0.22 -5.40 -1.17
C THR A 103 -0.86 -5.63 -0.11
N LEU A 104 -1.76 -6.61 -0.30
CA LEU A 104 -2.77 -6.98 0.69
C LEU A 104 -2.13 -7.52 1.97
N ILE A 105 -1.11 -8.37 1.87
CA ILE A 105 -0.36 -8.88 3.04
C ILE A 105 0.29 -7.71 3.78
N ILE A 106 0.96 -6.79 3.07
CA ILE A 106 1.54 -5.58 3.69
C ILE A 106 0.44 -4.73 4.36
N SER A 107 -0.74 -4.60 3.72
CA SER A 107 -1.86 -3.86 4.30
C SER A 107 -2.38 -4.48 5.59
N LEU A 108 -2.36 -5.81 5.73
CA LEU A 108 -2.77 -6.50 6.95
C LEU A 108 -1.78 -6.24 8.08
N ILE A 109 -0.48 -6.24 7.77
CA ILE A 109 0.58 -5.91 8.74
C ILE A 109 0.38 -4.48 9.25
N ILE A 110 0.15 -3.51 8.35
CA ILE A 110 -0.10 -2.10 8.72
C ILE A 110 -1.35 -2.01 9.61
N LEU A 111 -2.45 -2.66 9.24
CA LEU A 111 -3.68 -2.65 10.03
C LEU A 111 -3.46 -3.21 11.44
N PHE A 112 -2.68 -4.29 11.57
CA PHE A 112 -2.32 -4.86 12.86
C PHE A 112 -1.45 -3.91 13.69
N SER A 113 -0.48 -3.23 13.07
CA SER A 113 0.34 -2.21 13.72
C SER A 113 -0.50 -1.03 14.23
N ASP A 114 -1.39 -0.49 13.40
CA ASP A 114 -2.30 0.59 13.76
C ASP A 114 -3.21 0.17 14.92
N TRP A 115 -3.78 -1.04 14.85
CA TRP A 115 -4.61 -1.58 15.92
C TRP A 115 -3.87 -1.72 17.24
N LYS A 116 -2.62 -2.23 17.21
CA LYS A 116 -1.78 -2.34 18.40
C LYS A 116 -1.47 -0.96 18.98
N MET A 117 -1.14 0.02 18.15
CA MET A 117 -0.87 1.40 18.56
C MET A 117 -2.07 2.01 19.30
N PHE A 118 -3.27 1.95 18.71
CA PHE A 118 -4.49 2.47 19.35
C PHE A 118 -4.84 1.73 20.64
N LYS A 119 -4.63 0.41 20.69
CA LYS A 119 -4.84 -0.35 21.92
C LYS A 119 -3.88 0.06 23.03
N THR A 120 -2.63 0.40 22.70
CA THR A 120 -1.65 0.90 23.67
C THR A 120 -1.99 2.30 24.14
N GLU A 121 -2.45 3.19 23.25
CA GLU A 121 -2.89 4.54 23.62
C GLU A 121 -4.11 4.51 24.58
N ASN A 122 -5.08 3.62 24.35
CA ASN A 122 -6.26 3.46 25.22
C ASN A 122 -5.98 2.81 26.58
N ASN A 123 -4.82 2.18 26.76
CA ASN A 123 -4.44 1.48 28.00
C ASN A 123 -3.52 2.32 28.91
N ASN A 124 -3.12 3.52 28.46
CA ASN A 124 -2.36 4.52 29.23
C ASN A 124 -3.29 5.66 29.66
#